data_AF-A0A917NQ49-F1
#
_entry.id   AF-A0A917NQ49-F1
#
_cell.length_a   1.000
_cell.length_b   1.000
_cell.length_c   1.000
_cell.angle_alpha   90.00
_cell.angle_beta   90.00
_cell.angle_gamma   90.00
#
_symmetry.space_group_name_H-M   'P 1'
#
loop_
_entity.id
_entity.type
_entity.pdbx_description
1 polymer ?
#
loop_
_entity_poly.entity_id
_entity_poly.type
_entity_poly.pdbx_seq_one_letter_code
_entity_poly.pdbx_strand_id
1 'polypeptide(L)'
;MRVGRGRPGAGPPAGAGRVPPPLSASLERADPHRPPVPPGVFCVMAPANARAPARNIVGTRERIRVRPEVPGVPAARAGRHCGRGKGSPALGGDRHMALSTATVPYELRFDAGRICLDLLATTHPEERLDSLEPLRAWIVGSGLVPVGTPLAHADAGWLVGFRELRGRIGQLVRAQLAGDGRPYDIALARVNGVARAAPPPVPRAVPREDGTLVRELDGPPECAALLAAVARDAVELLTDPVAWAAVRECEGDNCPIVYLDTSRGRRRRWCSSEVCGNRERVARHRRRAALARA
;
A
#
# COMPACT_ATOMS: atom_id res chain seq x y z
N MET A 1 -56.25 65.94 1.76
CA MET A 1 -55.81 65.38 3.06
C MET A 1 -54.51 66.06 3.48
N ARG A 2 -54.48 66.57 4.73
CA ARG A 2 -53.38 66.95 5.65
C ARG A 2 -51.97 67.23 5.08
N VAL A 3 -51.42 68.45 5.19
CA VAL A 3 -50.70 69.08 6.35
C VAL A 3 -49.44 68.28 6.74
N GLY A 4 -48.21 68.80 6.86
CA GLY A 4 -47.63 70.14 6.74
C GLY A 4 -46.20 70.18 7.36
N ARG A 5 -45.42 71.21 6.98
CA ARG A 5 -44.33 71.92 7.71
C ARG A 5 -43.06 71.19 8.18
N GLY A 6 -41.90 71.80 7.86
CA GLY A 6 -40.64 71.69 8.59
C GLY A 6 -39.56 72.61 7.99
N ARG A 7 -38.94 73.47 8.80
CA ARG A 7 -38.14 74.67 8.45
C ARG A 7 -36.60 74.39 8.51
N PRO A 8 -35.73 75.38 8.22
CA PRO A 8 -34.36 75.22 7.68
C PRO A 8 -33.23 75.38 8.71
N GLY A 9 -31.98 75.14 8.28
CA GLY A 9 -30.76 75.55 8.99
C GLY A 9 -29.53 75.53 8.09
N ALA A 10 -28.83 76.66 8.02
CA ALA A 10 -27.61 76.90 7.24
C ALA A 10 -26.34 76.68 8.09
N GLY A 11 -25.22 76.33 7.44
CA GLY A 11 -23.86 76.35 8.00
C GLY A 11 -22.80 75.96 6.95
N PRO A 12 -21.55 76.49 6.99
CA PRO A 12 -20.78 76.91 5.80
C PRO A 12 -19.55 76.00 5.46
N PRO A 13 -18.70 76.33 4.45
CA PRO A 13 -18.01 75.33 3.61
C PRO A 13 -16.49 75.18 3.85
N ALA A 14 -15.91 74.28 3.03
CA ALA A 14 -14.50 74.11 2.64
C ALA A 14 -13.59 73.26 3.56
N GLY A 15 -12.89 72.30 2.93
CA GLY A 15 -11.83 71.51 3.55
C GLY A 15 -11.31 70.42 2.62
N ALA A 16 -10.25 70.74 1.88
CA ALA A 16 -9.59 69.88 0.90
C ALA A 16 -8.86 68.68 1.51
N GLY A 17 -8.84 67.58 0.75
CA GLY A 17 -7.68 66.72 0.49
C GLY A 17 -6.92 66.09 1.66
N ARG A 18 -6.96 64.75 1.73
CA ARG A 18 -5.80 63.93 2.08
C ARG A 18 -5.95 62.51 1.51
N VAL A 19 -5.29 62.29 0.37
CA VAL A 19 -4.94 60.98 -0.18
C VAL A 19 -3.57 60.60 0.40
N PRO A 20 -3.37 59.37 0.91
CA PRO A 20 -2.07 58.93 1.44
C PRO A 20 -1.03 58.70 0.31
N PRO A 21 0.27 58.95 0.57
CA PRO A 21 1.32 58.84 -0.45
C PRO A 21 1.77 57.39 -0.71
N PRO A 22 2.29 57.07 -1.91
CA PRO A 22 2.92 55.79 -2.20
C PRO A 22 4.36 55.73 -1.64
N LEU A 23 4.75 54.54 -1.15
CA LEU A 23 6.11 54.24 -0.72
C LEU A 23 7.05 54.23 -1.94
N SER A 24 8.07 55.09 -1.86
CA SER A 24 9.13 55.31 -2.82
C SER A 24 10.04 54.09 -2.98
N ALA A 25 10.20 53.62 -4.22
CA ALA A 25 11.30 52.77 -4.64
C ALA A 25 12.56 53.63 -4.82
N SER A 26 13.54 53.46 -3.93
CA SER A 26 14.85 54.07 -4.07
C SER A 26 15.68 53.27 -5.09
N LEU A 27 15.87 53.87 -6.26
CA LEU A 27 16.91 53.50 -7.22
C LEU A 27 18.26 54.00 -6.68
N GLU A 28 19.07 53.09 -6.12
CA GLU A 28 20.48 53.36 -5.85
C GLU A 28 21.23 53.53 -7.18
N ARG A 29 21.86 54.71 -7.34
CA ARG A 29 22.79 55.01 -8.43
C ARG A 29 24.10 54.26 -8.20
N ALA A 30 24.54 53.52 -9.20
CA ALA A 30 25.83 52.83 -9.21
C ALA A 30 27.00 53.86 -9.26
N ASP A 31 27.93 53.71 -8.32
CA ASP A 31 29.20 54.43 -8.26
C ASP A 31 30.25 53.69 -9.15
N PRO A 32 30.80 54.31 -10.21
CA PRO A 32 31.66 53.65 -11.19
C PRO A 32 33.14 53.48 -10.76
N HIS A 33 33.53 53.78 -9.51
CA HIS A 33 34.95 53.73 -9.10
C HIS A 33 35.31 52.71 -8.00
N ARG A 34 34.47 51.70 -7.72
CA ARG A 34 34.79 50.65 -6.74
C ARG A 34 35.41 49.41 -7.40
N PRO A 35 36.67 49.02 -7.09
CA PRO A 35 37.25 47.79 -7.61
C PRO A 35 36.62 46.54 -6.95
N PRO A 36 36.49 45.41 -7.68
CA PRO A 36 35.85 44.20 -7.16
C PRO A 36 36.73 43.47 -6.13
N VAL A 37 36.12 43.08 -5.02
CA VAL A 37 36.71 42.23 -3.98
C VAL A 37 36.48 40.76 -4.38
N PRO A 38 37.51 39.90 -4.42
CA PRO A 38 37.30 38.47 -4.72
C PRO A 38 36.71 37.75 -3.51
N PRO A 39 35.70 36.87 -3.67
CA PRO A 39 35.28 35.99 -2.59
C PRO A 39 36.37 34.96 -2.31
N GLY A 40 36.86 34.99 -1.07
CA GLY A 40 37.91 34.14 -0.54
C GLY A 40 37.54 32.65 -0.51
N VAL A 41 38.54 31.85 -0.85
CA VAL A 41 38.61 30.41 -0.62
C VAL A 41 38.53 30.15 0.88
N PHE A 42 37.41 29.63 1.37
CA PHE A 42 37.35 29.00 2.68
C PHE A 42 37.64 27.50 2.53
N CYS A 43 38.87 27.14 2.85
CA CYS A 43 39.27 25.77 3.12
C CYS A 43 38.70 25.39 4.50
N VAL A 44 37.70 24.52 4.54
CA VAL A 44 37.27 23.86 5.78
C VAL A 44 37.73 22.41 5.71
N MET A 45 38.58 22.06 6.67
CA MET A 45 39.14 20.73 6.88
C MET A 45 38.05 19.67 7.06
N ALA A 46 38.25 18.54 6.40
CA ALA A 46 37.51 17.31 6.61
C ALA A 46 37.83 16.69 7.98
N PRO A 47 36.85 16.18 8.73
CA PRO A 47 37.10 15.16 9.72
C PRO A 47 37.00 13.77 9.08
N ALA A 48 38.03 12.97 9.35
CA ALA A 48 38.09 11.56 9.03
C ALA A 48 37.08 10.75 9.86
N ASN A 49 36.43 9.80 9.18
CA ASN A 49 35.98 8.51 9.68
C ASN A 49 34.98 8.49 10.86
N ALA A 50 33.69 8.51 10.53
CA ALA A 50 32.65 7.89 11.34
C ALA A 50 31.66 7.14 10.44
N ARG A 51 31.76 5.81 10.40
CA ARG A 51 30.74 4.91 9.85
C ARG A 51 29.40 5.17 10.56
N ALA A 52 28.46 5.82 9.88
CA ALA A 52 27.07 5.85 10.30
C ALA A 52 26.33 4.63 9.70
N PRO A 53 25.57 3.87 10.51
CA PRO A 53 24.86 2.69 10.04
C PRO A 53 23.64 3.06 9.20
N ALA A 54 23.44 2.30 8.11
CA ALA A 54 22.21 2.27 7.33
C ALA A 54 21.01 2.04 8.25
N ARG A 55 20.05 2.96 8.24
CA ARG A 55 18.76 2.81 8.93
C ARG A 55 17.94 1.72 8.21
N ASN A 56 18.11 0.49 8.68
CA ASN A 56 17.21 -0.62 8.41
C ASN A 56 15.86 -0.33 9.09
N ILE A 57 14.85 0.06 8.33
CA ILE A 57 13.45 -0.14 8.74
C ILE A 57 13.08 -1.55 8.25
N VAL A 58 13.63 -2.56 8.95
CA VAL A 58 13.14 -3.93 8.85
C VAL A 58 12.09 -4.05 9.95
N GLY A 59 10.82 -3.80 9.59
CA GLY A 59 9.71 -4.26 10.40
C GLY A 59 9.72 -5.78 10.40
N THR A 60 10.20 -6.38 11.48
CA THR A 60 10.02 -7.80 11.76
C THR A 60 8.52 -8.07 11.89
N ARG A 61 7.89 -8.59 10.83
CA ARG A 61 6.58 -9.22 10.92
C ARG A 61 6.75 -10.53 11.70
N GLU A 62 6.63 -10.42 13.02
CA GLU A 62 6.49 -11.57 13.90
C GLU A 62 5.15 -12.24 13.62
N ARG A 63 5.18 -13.54 13.30
CA ARG A 63 3.99 -14.33 13.02
C ARG A 63 3.25 -14.58 14.32
N ILE A 64 2.21 -13.82 14.59
CA ILE A 64 1.25 -14.18 15.64
C ILE A 64 0.40 -15.33 15.10
N ARG A 65 0.72 -16.56 15.50
CA ARG A 65 -0.20 -17.70 15.42
C ARG A 65 -1.28 -17.50 16.49
N VAL A 66 -2.43 -16.98 16.10
CA VAL A 66 -3.63 -17.07 16.95
C VAL A 66 -4.22 -18.46 16.75
N ARG A 67 -4.08 -19.34 17.75
CA ARG A 67 -4.91 -20.54 17.87
C ARG A 67 -6.27 -20.12 18.42
N PRO A 68 -7.41 -20.54 17.85
CA PRO A 68 -8.68 -20.38 18.52
C PRO A 68 -8.75 -21.38 19.68
N GLU A 69 -8.80 -20.87 20.92
CA GLU A 69 -9.24 -21.64 22.08
C GLU A 69 -10.74 -21.90 21.94
N VAL A 70 -11.12 -23.18 21.95
CA VAL A 70 -12.51 -23.62 21.99
C VAL A 70 -12.90 -23.79 23.46
N PRO A 71 -13.94 -23.11 23.98
CA PRO A 71 -14.40 -23.32 25.34
C PRO A 71 -14.96 -24.73 25.54
N GLY A 72 -14.57 -25.35 26.65
CA GLY A 72 -14.84 -26.74 26.99
C GLY A 72 -16.32 -27.10 27.13
N VAL A 73 -16.67 -28.25 26.56
CA VAL A 73 -17.91 -28.98 26.84
C VAL A 73 -17.64 -29.99 27.96
N PRO A 74 -18.47 -30.07 29.02
CA PRO A 74 -18.22 -30.99 30.12
C PRO A 74 -18.49 -32.44 29.72
N ALA A 75 -17.58 -33.33 30.15
CA ALA A 75 -17.65 -34.77 29.95
C ALA A 75 -18.73 -35.40 30.83
N ALA A 76 -19.74 -36.01 30.20
CA ALA A 76 -20.69 -36.90 30.87
C ALA A 76 -20.19 -38.36 30.81
N ARG A 77 -19.98 -38.94 32.00
CA ARG A 77 -19.74 -40.37 32.24
C ARG A 77 -21.05 -41.17 32.03
N ALA A 78 -20.98 -42.20 31.20
CA ALA A 78 -21.75 -43.46 31.31
C ALA A 78 -21.01 -44.46 30.40
N GLY A 79 -20.50 -45.59 30.87
CA GLY A 79 -21.24 -46.71 31.43
C GLY A 79 -21.02 -47.90 30.48
N ARG A 80 -20.06 -48.77 30.81
CA ARG A 80 -19.79 -50.04 30.10
C ARG A 80 -21.06 -50.89 30.07
N HIS A 81 -21.54 -51.33 28.92
CA HIS A 81 -22.34 -52.55 28.78
C HIS A 81 -21.95 -53.30 27.49
N CYS A 82 -21.67 -54.58 27.66
CA CYS A 82 -21.35 -55.57 26.65
C CYS A 82 -22.64 -56.13 26.03
N GLY A 83 -22.64 -56.41 24.73
CA GLY A 83 -23.76 -57.08 24.06
C GLY A 83 -23.43 -57.47 22.62
N ARG A 84 -23.31 -58.77 22.37
CA ARG A 84 -23.27 -59.39 21.03
C ARG A 84 -24.60 -59.19 20.31
N GLY A 85 -24.57 -58.96 19.00
CA GLY A 85 -25.74 -59.07 18.14
C GLY A 85 -25.38 -59.01 16.66
N LYS A 86 -25.63 -60.12 15.95
CA LYS A 86 -25.48 -60.26 14.50
C LYS A 86 -26.59 -59.49 13.78
N GLY A 87 -26.31 -58.97 12.58
CA GLY A 87 -27.36 -58.57 11.63
C GLY A 87 -26.87 -57.61 10.54
N SER A 88 -26.62 -58.14 9.34
CA SER A 88 -26.78 -57.37 8.10
C SER A 88 -28.28 -57.16 7.83
N PRO A 89 -28.71 -56.06 7.19
CA PRO A 89 -28.79 -56.06 5.73
C PRO A 89 -28.58 -54.70 5.00
N ALA A 90 -28.18 -54.84 3.74
CA ALA A 90 -28.61 -54.14 2.52
C ALA A 90 -28.89 -52.62 2.47
N LEU A 91 -28.11 -51.98 1.57
CA LEU A 91 -28.52 -51.06 0.50
C LEU A 91 -29.18 -49.72 0.90
N GLY A 92 -28.32 -48.73 1.20
CA GLY A 92 -28.66 -47.30 1.11
C GLY A 92 -28.39 -46.76 -0.30
N GLY A 93 -29.46 -46.44 -1.03
CA GLY A 93 -29.43 -45.55 -2.18
C GLY A 93 -29.90 -44.19 -1.73
N ASP A 94 -28.97 -43.25 -1.55
CA ASP A 94 -29.22 -41.79 -1.52
C ASP A 94 -27.86 -41.10 -1.60
N ARG A 95 -27.32 -40.99 -2.81
CA ARG A 95 -26.16 -40.13 -3.06
C ARG A 95 -26.65 -38.72 -3.28
N HIS A 96 -26.59 -37.98 -2.18
CA HIS A 96 -26.53 -36.53 -2.10
C HIS A 96 -25.99 -35.88 -3.38
N MET A 97 -26.78 -34.91 -3.89
CA MET A 97 -26.25 -33.80 -4.68
C MET A 97 -24.96 -33.31 -4.00
N ALA A 98 -23.85 -33.39 -4.72
CA ALA A 98 -22.62 -32.73 -4.35
C ALA A 98 -22.90 -31.23 -4.34
N LEU A 99 -23.15 -30.69 -3.15
CA LEU A 99 -23.09 -29.25 -2.91
C LEU A 99 -21.68 -28.82 -3.32
N SER A 100 -21.67 -28.02 -4.40
CA SER A 100 -20.52 -27.27 -4.89
C SER A 100 -19.71 -26.77 -3.72
N THR A 101 -18.51 -27.32 -3.56
CA THR A 101 -17.55 -26.87 -2.57
C THR A 101 -17.21 -25.44 -2.96
N ALA A 102 -17.80 -24.47 -2.26
CA ALA A 102 -17.48 -23.06 -2.44
C ALA A 102 -15.96 -22.92 -2.36
N THR A 103 -15.36 -22.47 -3.45
CA THR A 103 -13.93 -22.22 -3.58
C THR A 103 -13.53 -21.35 -2.40
N VAL A 104 -12.62 -21.82 -1.55
CA VAL A 104 -12.05 -21.00 -0.47
C VAL A 104 -11.55 -19.72 -1.14
N PRO A 105 -12.06 -18.52 -0.77
CA PRO A 105 -11.64 -17.30 -1.42
C PRO A 105 -10.13 -17.20 -1.27
N TYR A 106 -9.42 -17.17 -2.41
CA TYR A 106 -7.98 -17.20 -2.41
C TYR A 106 -7.46 -16.05 -1.54
N GLU A 107 -6.71 -16.39 -0.49
CA GLU A 107 -6.22 -15.46 0.53
C GLU A 107 -5.30 -14.39 -0.08
N LEU A 108 -5.57 -13.11 0.20
CA LEU A 108 -4.75 -11.99 -0.26
C LEU A 108 -3.29 -12.18 0.16
N ARG A 109 -2.36 -11.84 -0.74
CA ARG A 109 -0.94 -12.11 -0.57
C ARG A 109 -0.15 -10.81 -0.43
N PHE A 110 0.77 -10.79 0.54
CA PHE A 110 1.63 -9.64 0.85
C PHE A 110 3.11 -10.04 0.93
N ASP A 111 3.49 -10.99 0.06
CA ASP A 111 4.82 -11.61 0.05
C ASP A 111 5.79 -10.94 -0.94
N ALA A 112 5.33 -9.95 -1.71
CA ALA A 112 6.11 -9.35 -2.80
C ALA A 112 7.12 -8.32 -2.31
N GLY A 113 7.06 -7.92 -1.03
CA GLY A 113 8.09 -7.14 -0.35
C GLY A 113 7.98 -5.62 -0.53
N ARG A 114 7.06 -5.15 -1.36
CA ARG A 114 6.67 -3.74 -1.53
C ARG A 114 5.18 -3.68 -1.84
N ILE A 115 4.51 -2.63 -1.40
CA ILE A 115 3.06 -2.52 -1.59
C ILE A 115 2.66 -2.42 -3.07
N CYS A 116 3.43 -1.72 -3.89
CA CYS A 116 3.16 -1.65 -5.32
C CYS A 116 3.24 -3.03 -5.99
N LEU A 117 4.15 -3.90 -5.54
CA LEU A 117 4.29 -5.27 -6.03
C LEU A 117 3.21 -6.20 -5.46
N ASP A 118 2.82 -6.01 -4.20
CA ASP A 118 1.69 -6.72 -3.60
C ASP A 118 0.38 -6.39 -4.33
N LEU A 119 0.23 -5.15 -4.82
CA LEU A 119 -0.89 -4.77 -5.68
C LEU A 119 -0.85 -5.54 -7.00
N LEU A 120 0.31 -5.68 -7.66
CA LEU A 120 0.43 -6.49 -8.89
C LEU A 120 0.05 -7.96 -8.65
N ALA A 121 0.45 -8.51 -7.50
CA ALA A 121 0.18 -9.90 -7.14
C ALA A 121 -1.32 -10.22 -7.02
N THR A 122 -2.19 -9.22 -6.90
CA THR A 122 -3.65 -9.42 -6.85
C THR A 122 -4.28 -9.93 -8.15
N THR A 123 -3.50 -10.01 -9.24
CA THR A 123 -3.95 -10.57 -10.54
C THR A 123 -3.73 -12.07 -10.69
N HIS A 124 -3.09 -12.73 -9.73
CA HIS A 124 -2.70 -14.14 -9.83
C HIS A 124 -3.07 -14.94 -8.56
N PRO A 125 -3.58 -16.19 -8.69
CA PRO A 125 -3.86 -16.92 -9.92
C PRO A 125 -5.06 -16.39 -10.72
N GLU A 126 -5.93 -15.62 -10.08
CA GLU A 126 -7.10 -14.98 -10.65
C GLU A 126 -7.21 -13.54 -10.13
N GLU A 127 -8.18 -12.78 -10.64
CA GLU A 127 -8.49 -11.43 -10.18
C GLU A 127 -9.01 -11.47 -8.72
N ARG A 128 -8.29 -10.84 -7.79
CA ARG A 128 -8.65 -10.81 -6.36
C ARG A 128 -9.25 -9.49 -5.90
N LEU A 129 -9.17 -8.44 -6.71
CA LEU A 129 -9.83 -7.17 -6.45
C LEU A 129 -11.06 -7.10 -7.33
N ASP A 130 -12.05 -7.98 -7.11
CA ASP A 130 -13.28 -8.07 -7.90
C ASP A 130 -14.46 -7.26 -7.35
N SER A 131 -14.37 -6.88 -6.08
CA SER A 131 -15.41 -6.20 -5.32
C SER A 131 -14.78 -5.33 -4.21
N LEU A 132 -15.62 -4.58 -3.50
CA LEU A 132 -15.14 -3.64 -2.47
C LEU A 132 -14.63 -4.34 -1.21
N GLU A 133 -15.14 -5.52 -0.87
CA GLU A 133 -14.74 -6.24 0.33
C GLU A 133 -13.28 -6.72 0.25
N PRO A 134 -12.84 -7.44 -0.80
CA PRO A 134 -11.42 -7.77 -0.99
C PRO A 134 -10.53 -6.54 -1.12
N LEU A 135 -11.02 -5.44 -1.73
CA LEU A 135 -10.26 -4.19 -1.80
C LEU A 135 -10.02 -3.60 -0.41
N ARG A 136 -11.05 -3.51 0.45
CA ARG A 136 -10.91 -3.03 1.83
C ARG A 136 -9.96 -3.92 2.62
N ALA A 137 -10.10 -5.25 2.49
CA ALA A 137 -9.20 -6.21 3.11
C ALA A 137 -7.75 -6.03 2.63
N TRP A 138 -7.54 -5.75 1.33
CA TRP A 138 -6.21 -5.50 0.77
C TRP A 138 -5.61 -4.18 1.27
N ILE A 139 -6.40 -3.11 1.34
CA ILE A 139 -5.95 -1.80 1.86
C ILE A 139 -5.45 -1.93 3.31
N VAL A 140 -6.19 -2.67 4.15
CA VAL A 140 -5.76 -2.93 5.54
C VAL A 140 -4.56 -3.89 5.58
N GLY A 141 -4.61 -5.02 4.88
CA GLY A 141 -3.57 -6.06 4.91
C GLY A 141 -2.22 -5.62 4.33
N SER A 142 -2.22 -4.70 3.37
CA SER A 142 -1.01 -4.08 2.81
C SER A 142 -0.36 -3.07 3.77
N GLY A 143 -1.08 -2.61 4.79
CA GLY A 143 -0.62 -1.62 5.75
C GLY A 143 -0.73 -0.16 5.27
N LEU A 144 -1.48 0.12 4.19
CA LEU A 144 -1.78 1.50 3.77
C LEU A 144 -2.43 2.30 4.88
N VAL A 145 -3.29 1.64 5.64
CA VAL A 145 -4.02 2.20 6.77
C VAL A 145 -3.82 1.30 7.99
N PRO A 146 -3.84 1.86 9.22
CA PRO A 146 -3.85 1.06 10.44
C PRO A 146 -5.03 0.07 10.47
N VAL A 147 -4.84 -1.06 11.17
CA VAL A 147 -5.91 -2.03 11.43
C VAL A 147 -7.04 -1.35 12.20
N GLY A 148 -8.28 -1.58 11.76
CA GLY A 148 -9.48 -0.95 12.35
C GLY A 148 -9.87 0.40 11.72
N THR A 149 -9.10 0.91 10.76
CA THR A 149 -9.48 2.14 10.02
C THR A 149 -10.81 1.93 9.29
N PRO A 150 -11.84 2.76 9.52
CA PRO A 150 -13.11 2.66 8.80
C PRO A 150 -12.94 2.97 7.30
N LEU A 151 -13.48 2.08 6.46
CA LEU A 151 -13.47 2.21 5.00
C LEU A 151 -14.88 2.07 4.39
N ALA A 152 -15.92 2.30 5.19
CA ALA A 152 -17.32 2.14 4.77
C ALA A 152 -17.70 3.08 3.61
N HIS A 153 -17.04 4.24 3.52
CA HIS A 153 -17.20 5.24 2.46
C HIS A 153 -16.48 4.89 1.15
N ALA A 154 -15.74 3.77 1.09
CA ALA A 154 -15.15 3.31 -0.16
C ALA A 154 -16.24 2.84 -1.14
N ASP A 155 -16.19 3.35 -2.37
CA ASP A 155 -17.15 3.10 -3.44
C ASP A 155 -16.50 2.39 -4.66
N ALA A 156 -17.29 2.08 -5.68
CA ALA A 156 -16.83 1.40 -6.90
C ALA A 156 -15.71 2.15 -7.64
N GLY A 157 -15.61 3.47 -7.51
CA GLY A 157 -14.55 4.28 -8.10
C GLY A 157 -13.18 3.95 -7.52
N TRP A 158 -13.11 3.54 -6.25
CA TRP A 158 -11.88 3.07 -5.64
C TRP A 158 -11.37 1.81 -6.35
N LEU A 159 -12.26 0.84 -6.59
CA LEU A 159 -11.90 -0.41 -7.26
C LEU A 159 -11.34 -0.15 -8.66
N VAL A 160 -11.97 0.74 -9.42
CA VAL A 160 -11.48 1.17 -10.74
C VAL A 160 -10.09 1.81 -10.61
N GLY A 161 -9.93 2.79 -9.72
CA GLY A 161 -8.67 3.49 -9.53
C GLY A 161 -7.50 2.58 -9.15
N PHE A 162 -7.72 1.63 -8.23
CA PHE A 162 -6.68 0.67 -7.84
C PHE A 162 -6.30 -0.29 -8.97
N ARG A 163 -7.29 -0.77 -9.75
CA ARG A 163 -7.05 -1.64 -10.91
C ARG A 163 -6.31 -0.91 -12.04
N GLU A 164 -6.69 0.34 -12.32
CA GLU A 164 -6.02 1.18 -13.30
C GLU A 164 -4.56 1.43 -12.90
N LEU A 165 -4.34 1.85 -11.65
CA LEU A 165 -2.99 2.07 -11.12
C LEU A 165 -2.16 0.79 -11.19
N ARG A 166 -2.71 -0.36 -10.76
CA ARG A 166 -2.09 -1.68 -10.88
C ARG A 166 -1.67 -2.00 -12.32
N GLY A 167 -2.55 -1.72 -13.30
CA GLY A 167 -2.26 -1.90 -14.71
C GLY A 167 -1.06 -1.06 -15.18
N ARG A 168 -1.00 0.21 -14.78
CA ARG A 168 0.11 1.12 -15.14
C ARG A 168 1.43 0.73 -14.48
N ILE A 169 1.41 0.39 -13.19
CA ILE A 169 2.59 -0.12 -12.48
C ILE A 169 3.08 -1.41 -13.16
N GLY A 170 2.16 -2.32 -13.52
CA GLY A 170 2.50 -3.57 -14.19
C GLY A 170 3.10 -3.37 -15.58
N GLN A 171 2.67 -2.34 -16.32
CA GLN A 171 3.31 -1.96 -17.59
C GLN A 171 4.75 -1.48 -17.37
N LEU A 172 4.99 -0.59 -16.40
CA LEU A 172 6.32 -0.07 -16.09
C LEU A 172 7.28 -1.16 -15.65
N VAL A 173 6.87 -1.98 -14.67
CA VAL A 173 7.72 -3.06 -14.14
C VAL A 173 8.11 -4.06 -15.22
N ARG A 174 7.16 -4.48 -16.07
CA ARG A 174 7.44 -5.43 -17.16
C ARG A 174 8.31 -4.84 -18.26
N ALA A 175 8.09 -3.59 -18.66
CA ALA A 175 8.93 -2.94 -19.65
C ALA A 175 10.38 -2.81 -19.14
N GLN A 176 10.55 -2.45 -17.87
CA GLN A 176 11.87 -2.31 -17.26
C GLN A 176 12.59 -3.66 -17.05
N LEU A 177 11.85 -4.73 -16.72
CA LEU A 177 12.41 -6.09 -16.62
C LEU A 177 12.79 -6.66 -17.98
N ALA A 178 11.98 -6.42 -19.02
CA ALA A 178 12.28 -6.89 -20.38
C ALA A 178 13.50 -6.18 -20.98
N GLY A 179 13.73 -4.91 -20.65
CA GLY A 179 14.89 -4.15 -21.11
C GLY A 179 14.93 -3.93 -22.63
N ASP A 180 13.80 -4.14 -23.32
CA ASP A 180 13.69 -4.15 -24.78
C ASP A 180 13.18 -2.83 -25.37
N GLY A 181 13.14 -1.76 -24.56
CA GLY A 181 12.73 -0.43 -25.01
C GLY A 181 11.24 -0.29 -25.28
N ARG A 182 10.39 -1.21 -24.80
CA ARG A 182 8.94 -1.09 -24.89
C ARG A 182 8.45 0.28 -24.38
N PRO A 183 7.57 0.99 -25.13
CA PRO A 183 7.04 2.27 -24.68
C PRO A 183 6.28 2.14 -23.36
N TYR A 184 6.60 3.03 -22.41
CA TYR A 184 5.94 3.12 -21.11
C TYR A 184 5.68 4.56 -20.66
N ASP A 185 5.88 5.54 -21.55
CA ASP A 185 5.73 6.97 -21.32
C ASP A 185 4.35 7.35 -20.76
N ILE A 186 3.27 6.80 -21.35
CA ILE A 186 1.90 7.04 -20.87
C ILE A 186 1.72 6.45 -19.46
N ALA A 187 2.23 5.25 -19.22
CA ALA A 187 2.12 4.60 -17.91
C ALA A 187 2.89 5.39 -16.84
N LEU A 188 4.11 5.85 -17.18
CA LEU A 188 4.95 6.65 -16.32
C LEU A 188 4.29 7.99 -15.98
N ALA A 189 3.77 8.70 -16.98
CA ALA A 189 3.08 9.97 -16.77
C ALA A 189 1.84 9.80 -15.88
N ARG A 190 1.10 8.69 -16.01
CA ARG A 190 -0.05 8.37 -15.17
C ARG A 190 0.34 8.04 -13.74
N VAL A 191 1.37 7.20 -13.51
CA VAL A 191 1.86 6.88 -12.16
C VAL A 191 2.38 8.13 -11.46
N ASN A 192 3.19 8.95 -12.14
CA ASN A 192 3.65 10.24 -11.61
C ASN A 192 2.48 11.21 -11.36
N GLY A 193 1.42 11.12 -12.16
CA GLY A 193 0.15 11.81 -11.97
C GLY A 193 -0.56 11.44 -10.68
N VAL A 194 -0.69 10.14 -10.43
CA VAL A 194 -1.33 9.64 -9.21
C VAL A 194 -0.47 9.95 -7.99
N ALA A 195 0.86 9.83 -8.08
CA ALA A 195 1.78 10.09 -6.97
C ALA A 195 1.68 11.53 -6.41
N ARG A 196 1.35 12.51 -7.26
CA ARG A 196 1.17 13.93 -6.87
C ARG A 196 -0.26 14.31 -6.52
N ALA A 197 -1.24 13.42 -6.75
CA ALA A 197 -2.66 13.78 -6.75
C ALA A 197 -3.19 14.15 -5.35
N ALA A 198 -2.60 13.61 -4.30
CA ALA A 198 -2.99 13.88 -2.92
C ALA A 198 -1.81 13.68 -1.95
N PRO A 199 -1.77 14.43 -0.83
CA PRO A 199 -0.80 14.20 0.23
C PRO A 199 -1.00 12.82 0.88
N PRO A 200 0.03 12.25 1.53
CA PRO A 200 -0.13 11.03 2.32
C PRO A 200 -1.16 11.21 3.45
N PRO A 201 -1.91 10.15 3.81
CA PRO A 201 -2.72 10.17 5.02
C PRO A 201 -1.87 10.52 6.25
N VAL A 202 -2.33 11.47 7.05
CA VAL A 202 -1.58 11.98 8.20
C VAL A 202 -1.73 11.01 9.37
N PRO A 203 -0.63 10.45 9.92
CA PRO A 203 -0.70 9.58 11.08
C PRO A 203 -0.88 10.38 12.37
N ARG A 204 -1.63 9.82 13.32
CA ARG A 204 -1.81 10.34 14.68
C ARG A 204 -1.59 9.23 15.70
N ALA A 205 -0.89 9.53 16.80
CA ALA A 205 -0.75 8.61 17.92
C ALA A 205 -1.91 8.82 18.90
N VAL A 206 -2.57 7.73 19.31
CA VAL A 206 -3.76 7.77 20.16
C VAL A 206 -3.60 6.77 21.29
N PRO A 207 -3.90 7.13 22.55
CA PRO A 207 -3.79 6.20 23.67
C PRO A 207 -4.95 5.20 23.67
N ARG A 208 -4.64 3.93 23.97
CA ARG A 208 -5.61 2.91 24.36
C ARG A 208 -5.90 2.96 25.86
N GLU A 209 -6.94 2.24 26.27
CA GLU A 209 -7.35 2.10 27.68
C GLU A 209 -6.23 1.55 28.58
N ASP A 210 -5.37 0.69 28.04
CA ASP A 210 -4.20 0.11 28.73
C ASP A 210 -2.97 1.03 28.76
N GLY A 211 -3.09 2.26 28.25
CA GLY A 211 -2.00 3.25 28.17
C GLY A 211 -1.05 3.05 26.99
N THR A 212 -1.25 2.03 26.15
CA THR A 212 -0.42 1.83 24.94
C THR A 212 -0.80 2.84 23.85
N LEU A 213 0.19 3.33 23.10
CA LEU A 213 -0.06 4.21 21.95
C LEU A 213 -0.28 3.38 20.69
N VAL A 214 -1.38 3.65 19.99
CA VAL A 214 -1.65 3.11 18.66
C VAL A 214 -1.61 4.19 17.60
N ARG A 215 -1.28 3.77 16.38
CA ARG A 215 -1.33 4.63 15.20
C ARG A 215 -2.75 4.63 14.63
N GLU A 216 -3.31 5.82 14.48
CA GLU A 216 -4.52 6.11 13.71
C GLU A 216 -4.19 7.08 12.57
N LEU A 217 -5.20 7.38 11.74
CA LEU A 217 -5.13 8.47 10.77
C LEU A 217 -5.89 9.68 11.31
N ASP A 218 -5.41 10.87 10.98
CA ASP A 218 -6.05 12.14 11.32
C ASP A 218 -7.23 12.43 10.36
N GLY A 219 -8.20 11.52 10.36
CA GLY A 219 -9.39 11.55 9.51
C GLY A 219 -9.56 10.33 8.60
N PRO A 220 -10.74 10.17 7.98
CA PRO A 220 -10.99 9.08 7.04
C PRO A 220 -10.06 9.21 5.82
N PRO A 221 -9.42 8.11 5.38
CA PRO A 221 -8.55 8.17 4.20
C PRO A 221 -9.38 8.39 2.93
N GLU A 222 -8.90 9.25 2.04
CA GLU A 222 -9.46 9.44 0.70
C GLU A 222 -8.83 8.49 -0.32
N CYS A 223 -9.59 8.12 -1.36
CA CYS A 223 -9.11 7.25 -2.44
C CYS A 223 -7.80 7.78 -3.07
N ALA A 224 -7.79 9.07 -3.41
CA ALA A 224 -6.65 9.70 -4.05
C ALA A 224 -5.39 9.63 -3.20
N ALA A 225 -5.51 9.79 -1.88
CA ALA A 225 -4.38 9.71 -0.94
C ALA A 225 -3.78 8.30 -0.87
N LEU A 226 -4.64 7.27 -0.87
CA LEU A 226 -4.19 5.87 -0.86
C LEU A 226 -3.56 5.46 -2.20
N LEU A 227 -4.17 5.86 -3.32
CA LEU A 227 -3.58 5.65 -4.66
C LEU A 227 -2.23 6.35 -4.80
N ALA A 228 -2.14 7.60 -4.32
CA ALA A 228 -0.89 8.36 -4.31
C ALA A 228 0.20 7.67 -3.48
N ALA A 229 -0.16 7.07 -2.33
CA ALA A 229 0.79 6.32 -1.51
C ALA A 229 1.35 5.09 -2.26
N VAL A 230 0.51 4.31 -2.94
CA VAL A 230 0.97 3.16 -3.76
C VAL A 230 1.80 3.62 -4.96
N ALA A 231 1.39 4.70 -5.63
CA ALA A 231 2.13 5.25 -6.75
C ALA A 231 3.51 5.78 -6.34
N ARG A 232 3.62 6.44 -5.18
CA ARG A 232 4.91 6.88 -4.62
C ARG A 232 5.81 5.69 -4.29
N ASP A 233 5.29 4.63 -3.68
CA ASP A 233 6.05 3.40 -3.45
C ASP A 233 6.58 2.78 -4.76
N ALA A 234 5.79 2.82 -5.83
CA ALA A 234 6.23 2.36 -7.15
C ALA A 234 7.35 3.24 -7.74
N VAL A 235 7.23 4.56 -7.62
CA VAL A 235 8.27 5.51 -8.06
C VAL A 235 9.57 5.28 -7.27
N GLU A 236 9.50 5.16 -5.95
CA GLU A 236 10.66 4.86 -5.12
C GLU A 236 11.34 3.55 -5.53
N LEU A 237 10.56 2.48 -5.76
CA LEU A 237 11.11 1.20 -6.23
C LEU A 237 11.80 1.31 -7.59
N LEU A 238 11.16 1.99 -8.56
CA LEU A 238 11.68 2.11 -9.93
C LEU A 238 12.92 3.00 -10.02
N THR A 239 13.07 3.95 -9.10
CA THR A 239 14.17 4.93 -9.09
C THR A 239 15.33 4.56 -8.18
N ASP A 240 15.18 3.57 -7.30
CA ASP A 240 16.27 3.04 -6.46
C ASP A 240 17.00 1.90 -7.19
N PRO A 241 18.25 2.08 -7.65
CA PRO A 241 18.99 1.04 -8.35
C PRO A 241 19.27 -0.21 -7.51
N VAL A 242 19.41 -0.06 -6.18
CA VAL A 242 19.71 -1.18 -5.27
C VAL A 242 18.46 -2.01 -5.02
N ALA A 243 17.31 -1.36 -4.83
CA ALA A 243 16.03 -2.03 -4.72
C ALA A 243 15.63 -2.67 -6.06
N TRP A 244 15.77 -1.94 -7.17
CA TRP A 244 15.43 -2.44 -8.50
C TRP A 244 16.26 -3.67 -8.89
N ALA A 245 17.58 -3.66 -8.63
CA ALA A 245 18.44 -4.82 -8.88
C ALA A 245 18.06 -6.07 -8.06
N ALA A 246 17.22 -5.92 -7.04
CA ALA A 246 16.70 -7.00 -6.21
C ALA A 246 15.32 -7.52 -6.67
N VAL A 247 14.69 -6.87 -7.64
CA VAL A 247 13.41 -7.31 -8.20
C VAL A 247 13.63 -8.61 -9.01
N ARG A 248 12.74 -9.58 -8.82
CA ARG A 248 12.80 -10.90 -9.44
C ARG A 248 11.41 -11.34 -9.89
N GLU A 249 11.38 -12.14 -10.95
CA GLU A 249 10.19 -12.92 -11.34
C GLU A 249 10.19 -14.26 -10.61
N CYS A 250 9.00 -14.76 -10.27
CA CYS A 250 8.86 -16.04 -9.58
C CYS A 250 9.24 -17.20 -10.50
N GLU A 251 10.20 -18.03 -10.08
CA GLU A 251 10.58 -19.27 -10.78
C GLU A 251 9.60 -20.43 -10.53
N GLY A 252 8.36 -20.13 -10.14
CA GLY A 252 7.33 -21.14 -9.92
C GLY A 252 6.57 -21.37 -11.21
N ASP A 253 6.16 -22.61 -11.48
CA ASP A 253 5.47 -22.95 -12.72
C ASP A 253 4.21 -22.10 -12.94
N ASN A 254 4.09 -21.44 -14.09
CA ASN A 254 2.97 -20.54 -14.42
C ASN A 254 2.68 -19.46 -13.34
N CYS A 255 3.71 -18.86 -12.74
CA CYS A 255 3.55 -17.79 -11.75
C CYS A 255 4.16 -16.47 -12.26
N PRO A 256 3.36 -15.50 -12.72
CA PRO A 256 3.85 -14.22 -13.25
C PRO A 256 4.18 -13.19 -12.16
N ILE A 257 4.16 -13.58 -10.88
CA ILE A 257 4.35 -12.65 -9.77
C ILE A 257 5.79 -12.14 -9.74
N VAL A 258 5.94 -10.82 -9.72
CA VAL A 258 7.18 -10.11 -9.47
C VAL A 258 7.30 -9.79 -7.98
N TYR A 259 8.49 -9.93 -7.40
CA TYR A 259 8.75 -9.62 -5.98
C TYR A 259 10.12 -8.97 -5.78
N LEU A 260 10.27 -8.27 -4.66
CA LEU A 260 11.54 -7.75 -4.16
C LEU A 260 12.24 -8.82 -3.31
N ASP A 261 13.46 -9.24 -3.70
CA ASP A 261 14.25 -10.18 -2.92
C ASP A 261 15.03 -9.48 -1.79
N THR A 262 14.40 -9.44 -0.61
CA THR A 262 14.98 -8.98 0.65
C THR A 262 15.65 -10.09 1.46
N SER A 263 15.76 -11.30 0.91
CA SER A 263 16.41 -12.42 1.61
C SER A 263 17.92 -12.20 1.77
N ARG A 264 18.49 -12.77 2.84
CA ARG A 264 19.92 -12.71 3.08
C ARG A 264 20.67 -13.35 1.90
N GLY A 265 21.46 -12.55 1.21
CA GLY A 265 22.23 -12.98 0.04
C GLY A 265 21.44 -13.13 -1.26
N ARG A 266 20.20 -12.62 -1.33
CA ARG A 266 19.36 -12.57 -2.53
C ARG A 266 19.21 -13.93 -3.24
N ARG A 267 18.83 -14.96 -2.47
CA ARG A 267 18.74 -16.35 -2.94
C ARG A 267 17.30 -16.85 -3.03
N ARG A 268 16.32 -15.96 -2.90
CA ARG A 268 14.91 -16.34 -3.00
C ARG A 268 14.59 -16.61 -4.46
N ARG A 269 14.05 -17.79 -4.75
CA ARG A 269 13.64 -18.22 -6.10
C ARG A 269 12.14 -18.06 -6.38
N TRP A 270 11.33 -17.93 -5.32
CA TRP A 270 9.87 -17.94 -5.43
C TRP A 270 9.24 -16.77 -4.69
N CYS A 271 8.15 -16.24 -5.24
CA CYS A 271 7.35 -15.19 -4.62
C CYS A 271 6.69 -15.60 -3.30
N SER A 272 6.66 -16.88 -2.93
CA SER A 272 6.41 -17.35 -1.56
C SER A 272 6.93 -18.75 -1.41
N SER A 273 7.59 -19.01 -0.28
CA SER A 273 8.05 -20.35 0.07
C SER A 273 6.89 -21.30 0.38
N GLU A 274 5.78 -20.74 0.87
CA GLU A 274 4.60 -21.49 1.32
C GLU A 274 3.67 -21.83 0.16
N VAL A 275 3.52 -20.93 -0.82
CA VAL A 275 2.68 -21.15 -1.99
C VAL A 275 3.50 -21.78 -3.13
N CYS A 276 4.29 -20.97 -3.83
CA CYS A 276 5.04 -21.43 -5.01
C CYS A 276 6.16 -22.41 -4.63
N GLY A 277 6.90 -22.15 -3.57
CA GLY A 277 7.97 -23.04 -3.11
C GLY A 277 7.48 -24.39 -2.62
N ASN A 278 6.29 -24.46 -2.02
CA ASN A 278 5.67 -25.74 -1.67
C ASN A 278 5.14 -26.47 -2.91
N ARG A 279 4.46 -25.75 -3.81
CA ARG A 279 3.98 -26.31 -5.08
C ARG A 279 5.09 -26.98 -5.88
N GLU A 280 6.25 -26.33 -6.02
CA GLU A 280 7.41 -26.91 -6.72
C GLU A 280 8.00 -28.13 -6.00
N ARG A 281 8.07 -28.11 -4.66
CA ARG A 281 8.52 -29.27 -3.87
C ARG A 281 7.60 -30.47 -4.05
N VAL A 282 6.29 -30.25 -4.00
CA VAL A 282 5.26 -31.28 -4.21
C VAL A 282 5.33 -31.83 -5.63
N ALA A 283 5.41 -30.97 -6.64
CA ALA A 283 5.51 -31.38 -8.04
C ALA A 283 6.76 -32.26 -8.28
N ARG A 284 7.90 -31.87 -7.71
CA ARG A 284 9.14 -32.65 -7.79
C ARG A 284 9.04 -34.00 -7.09
N HIS A 285 8.38 -34.06 -5.92
CA HIS A 285 8.13 -35.33 -5.23
C HIS A 285 7.26 -36.27 -6.07
N ARG A 286 6.17 -35.75 -6.66
CA ARG A 286 5.29 -36.51 -7.55
C ARG A 286 6.02 -37.05 -8.78
N ARG A 287 6.86 -36.24 -9.43
CA ARG A 287 7.69 -36.68 -10.58
C ARG A 287 8.63 -37.83 -10.20
N ARG A 288 9.31 -37.75 -9.05
CA ARG A 288 10.17 -38.83 -8.55
C ARG A 288 9.38 -40.10 -8.23
N ALA A 289 8.23 -39.97 -7.59
CA ALA A 289 7.38 -41.11 -7.25
C ALA A 289 6.81 -41.81 -8.50
N ALA A 290 6.52 -41.06 -9.57
CA ALA A 290 6.08 -41.62 -10.85
C ALA A 290 7.22 -42.39 -11.54
N LEU A 291 8.43 -41.84 -11.57
CA LEU A 291 9.60 -42.51 -12.14
C LEU A 291 10.02 -43.76 -11.37
N ALA A 292 9.79 -43.82 -10.06
CA ALA A 292 10.08 -45.01 -9.25
C ALA A 292 9.03 -46.12 -9.38
N ARG A 293 7.89 -45.85 -10.02
CA ARG A 293 6.79 -46.80 -10.26
C ARG A 293 6.75 -47.29 -11.71
N ALA A 294 7.47 -46.62 -12.61
CA ALA A 294 7.68 -47.01 -13.99
C ALA A 294 8.90 -47.93 -14.08
#